data_AF-A0A285VTX6-F1
#
_entry.id   AF-A0A285VTX6-F1
#
_cell.length_a   1.000
_cell.length_b   1.000
_cell.length_c   1.000
_cell.angle_alpha   90.00
_cell.angle_beta   90.00
_cell.angle_gamma   90.00
#
_symmetry.space_group_name_H-M   'P 1'
#
loop_
_entity.id
_entity.type
_entity.pdbx_description
1 polymer ?
#
loop_
_entity_poly.entity_id
_entity_poly.type
_entity_poly.pdbx_seq_one_letter_code
_entity_poly.pdbx_strand_id
1 'polypeptide(L)'
;MSPLTAQTRPLVPRTVAPTEPAGSEELIHAPVPLSRVVRVGVLAGLLLTGILGAALVVGGGGPPPTLPGLPDPGAVTGWGRPLVDLVVRVLAVLAVGQLTYAAVLAPTGPAGGTVSALRGTTWCATGWLVAEGSALVLTASSVYSVPLTGLSLRAVLAVLMQLPAGRAALWVALLLAAVIVGTAWLARLVAAGDHRGRTRAGSALLLLAALGAVVLPAVLAGHSAAADDHVPAVVALSLHIVTASLWVGGLVALLMHGRDRSRSVHAVRRFSTLALACVVLLLASGVTSAVLVAGRPTLAWATQGWVLLLSVKSLLLGCLTLIGWWHRRRTLPALATGAPRAFLRLSVVEVALMSLTITLSVALSASPAPSPTMATTTTVDVNPQLAEPAGAGSSTPAPQEPAEDMSGHDHGELSVSILVDTDRFHVAGTVRPGQPVTVYNRSSAAATISALDGTFDADVGPRTFITFIAPAAPGDYDFTNRGDSSATTSFADTLQVRADP
;
A
#
# COMPACT_ATOMS: atom_id res chain seq x y z
N MET A 1 -32.34 58.04 82.65
CA MET A 1 -32.70 56.65 82.28
C MET A 1 -33.85 56.72 81.29
N SER A 2 -33.60 56.33 80.04
CA SER A 2 -34.53 56.38 78.90
C SER A 2 -35.65 55.33 79.01
N PRO A 3 -36.84 55.58 78.43
CA PRO A 3 -37.68 54.52 77.90
C PRO A 3 -37.56 54.45 76.37
N LEU A 4 -37.31 53.23 75.89
CA LEU A 4 -37.13 52.85 74.49
C LEU A 4 -38.45 52.82 73.73
N THR A 5 -38.40 53.38 72.53
CA THR A 5 -39.44 53.47 71.51
C THR A 5 -39.63 52.12 70.82
N ALA A 6 -40.88 51.63 70.73
CA ALA A 6 -41.24 50.45 69.97
C ALA A 6 -41.23 50.76 68.47
N GLN A 7 -40.45 50.01 67.69
CA GLN A 7 -40.35 50.15 66.24
C GLN A 7 -41.06 48.97 65.55
N THR A 8 -42.13 49.27 64.82
CA THR A 8 -42.90 48.37 63.97
C THR A 8 -42.10 47.97 62.72
N ARG A 9 -42.01 46.66 62.45
CA ARG A 9 -41.37 46.07 61.25
C ARG A 9 -42.42 45.90 60.12
N PRO A 10 -42.15 46.30 58.87
CA PRO A 10 -43.06 46.06 57.75
C PRO A 10 -42.93 44.64 57.17
N LEU A 11 -44.05 44.08 56.70
CA LEU A 11 -44.13 42.80 55.98
C LEU A 11 -43.52 42.90 54.57
N VAL A 12 -42.66 41.94 54.21
CA VAL A 12 -42.16 41.72 52.84
C VAL A 12 -43.06 40.67 52.16
N PRO A 13 -43.49 40.84 50.90
CA PRO A 13 -44.27 39.83 50.18
C PRO A 13 -43.39 38.65 49.76
N ARG A 14 -43.86 37.42 50.02
CA ARG A 14 -43.25 36.18 49.51
C ARG A 14 -43.46 36.07 48.00
N THR A 15 -42.40 36.16 47.22
CA THR A 15 -42.37 35.73 45.81
C THR A 15 -42.46 34.20 45.75
N VAL A 16 -43.53 33.67 45.15
CA VAL A 16 -43.66 32.23 44.86
C VAL A 16 -42.85 31.93 43.61
N ALA A 17 -41.81 31.11 43.74
CA ALA A 17 -41.04 30.57 42.62
C ALA A 17 -41.86 29.49 41.89
N PRO A 18 -41.77 29.37 40.55
CA PRO A 18 -42.40 28.26 39.84
C PRO A 18 -41.63 26.96 40.12
N THR A 19 -42.35 25.95 40.59
CA THR A 19 -41.86 24.58 40.73
C THR A 19 -41.69 23.95 39.35
N GLU A 20 -40.46 23.93 38.82
CA GLU A 20 -40.09 23.04 37.72
C GLU A 20 -40.09 21.58 38.22
N PRO A 21 -40.69 20.63 37.48
CA PRO A 21 -40.58 19.22 37.81
C PRO A 21 -39.14 18.74 37.54
N ALA A 22 -38.35 18.62 38.60
CA ALA A 22 -37.12 17.85 38.61
C ALA A 22 -37.45 16.38 38.30
N GLY A 23 -37.00 15.85 37.15
CA GLY A 23 -37.10 14.41 36.91
C GLY A 23 -37.01 13.85 35.51
N SER A 24 -36.62 14.60 34.46
CA SER A 24 -36.56 14.02 33.10
C SER A 24 -35.27 14.25 32.30
N GLU A 25 -34.25 14.92 32.83
CA GLU A 25 -33.00 15.17 32.08
C GLU A 25 -31.82 14.25 32.45
N GLU A 26 -31.96 13.39 33.46
CA GLU A 26 -30.87 12.52 33.93
C GLU A 26 -30.90 11.10 33.34
N LEU A 27 -31.35 10.96 32.09
CA LEU A 27 -31.01 9.77 31.28
C LEU A 27 -29.82 10.09 30.35
N ILE A 28 -28.78 10.67 30.94
CA ILE A 28 -27.50 10.92 30.29
C ILE A 28 -26.88 9.56 29.97
N HIS A 29 -26.72 9.30 28.66
CA HIS A 29 -26.10 8.11 28.10
C HIS A 29 -24.89 7.65 28.93
N ALA A 30 -25.03 6.55 29.66
CA ALA A 30 -23.93 5.91 30.36
C ALA A 30 -22.78 5.67 29.35
N PRO A 31 -21.53 6.04 29.69
CA PRO A 31 -20.39 5.83 28.81
C PRO A 31 -20.26 4.34 28.49
N VAL A 32 -20.11 4.01 27.20
CA VAL A 32 -19.86 2.62 26.77
C VAL A 32 -18.57 2.15 27.46
N PRO A 33 -18.58 1.00 28.16
CA PRO A 33 -17.40 0.54 28.88
C PRO A 33 -16.24 0.28 27.91
N LEU A 34 -15.04 0.73 28.26
CA LEU A 34 -13.81 0.57 27.46
C LEU A 34 -13.59 -0.89 27.05
N SER A 35 -13.91 -1.84 27.94
CA SER A 35 -13.83 -3.28 27.68
C SER A 35 -14.74 -3.76 26.55
N ARG A 36 -15.87 -3.10 26.27
CA ARG A 36 -16.73 -3.42 25.13
C ARG A 36 -16.14 -2.88 23.83
N VAL A 37 -15.59 -1.66 23.85
CA VAL A 37 -14.94 -1.05 22.67
C VAL A 37 -13.72 -1.87 22.26
N VAL A 38 -12.87 -2.24 23.22
CA VAL A 38 -11.67 -3.07 22.98
C VAL A 38 -12.08 -4.44 22.42
N ARG A 39 -13.07 -5.12 23.02
CA ARG A 39 -13.54 -6.42 22.52
C ARG A 39 -14.07 -6.35 21.09
N VAL A 40 -14.91 -5.36 20.77
CA VAL A 40 -15.43 -5.19 19.41
C VAL A 40 -14.29 -4.90 18.42
N GLY A 41 -13.33 -4.06 18.79
CA GLY A 41 -12.15 -3.78 17.98
C GLY A 41 -11.30 -5.02 17.70
N VAL A 42 -11.05 -5.85 18.72
CA VAL A 42 -10.30 -7.11 18.58
C VAL A 42 -11.03 -8.09 17.68
N LEU A 43 -12.34 -8.30 17.89
CA LEU A 43 -13.14 -9.21 17.05
C LEU A 43 -13.19 -8.74 15.60
N ALA A 44 -13.36 -7.43 15.36
CA ALA A 44 -13.31 -6.86 14.02
C ALA A 44 -11.93 -7.06 13.38
N GLY A 45 -10.84 -6.85 14.14
CA GLY A 45 -9.48 -7.10 13.68
C GLY A 45 -9.25 -8.56 13.26
N LEU A 46 -9.65 -9.51 14.11
CA LEU A 46 -9.54 -10.95 13.79
C LEU A 46 -10.35 -11.33 12.54
N LEU A 47 -11.57 -10.80 12.41
CA LEU A 47 -12.41 -11.02 11.24
C LEU A 47 -11.74 -10.49 9.97
N LEU A 48 -11.20 -9.26 10.00
CA LEU A 48 -10.53 -8.66 8.84
C LEU A 48 -9.24 -9.43 8.48
N THR A 49 -8.49 -9.92 9.46
CA THR A 49 -7.33 -10.79 9.21
C THR A 49 -7.73 -12.11 8.53
N GLY A 50 -8.82 -12.74 8.97
CA GLY A 50 -9.36 -13.94 8.31
C GLY A 50 -9.82 -13.67 6.87
N ILE A 51 -10.51 -12.54 6.65
CA ILE A 51 -10.92 -12.10 5.32
C ILE A 51 -9.72 -11.80 4.43
N LEU A 52 -8.68 -11.15 4.97
CA LEU A 52 -7.43 -10.91 4.25
C LEU A 52 -6.80 -12.22 3.79
N GLY A 53 -6.68 -13.20 4.68
CA GLY A 53 -6.15 -14.53 4.34
C GLY A 53 -6.93 -15.19 3.21
N ALA A 54 -8.26 -15.21 3.30
CA ALA A 54 -9.12 -15.76 2.26
C ALA A 54 -8.97 -15.00 0.93
N ALA A 55 -8.94 -13.67 0.97
CA ALA A 55 -8.79 -12.84 -0.21
C ALA A 55 -7.42 -13.01 -0.88
N LEU A 56 -6.34 -13.19 -0.12
CA LEU A 56 -5.00 -13.49 -0.65
C LEU A 56 -4.98 -14.83 -1.38
N VAL A 57 -5.63 -15.85 -0.83
CA VAL A 57 -5.75 -17.17 -1.49
C VAL A 57 -6.56 -17.05 -2.78
N VAL A 58 -7.73 -16.41 -2.73
CA VAL A 58 -8.60 -16.21 -3.91
C VAL A 58 -7.90 -15.39 -4.99
N GLY A 59 -7.18 -14.34 -4.61
CA GLY A 59 -6.46 -13.45 -5.51
C GLY A 59 -5.16 -14.02 -6.07
N GLY A 60 -4.62 -15.09 -5.48
CA GLY A 60 -3.29 -15.61 -5.80
C GLY A 60 -2.14 -14.78 -5.22
N GLY A 61 -2.41 -13.91 -4.24
CA GLY A 61 -1.42 -13.11 -3.51
C GLY A 61 -0.87 -13.76 -2.24
N GLY A 62 -1.23 -15.02 -1.98
CA GLY A 62 -0.64 -15.81 -0.90
C GLY A 62 0.81 -16.20 -1.20
N PRO A 63 1.62 -16.56 -0.18
CA PRO A 63 2.98 -17.03 -0.40
C PRO A 63 3.00 -18.28 -1.28
N PRO A 64 3.93 -18.36 -2.25
CA PRO A 64 4.06 -19.52 -3.12
C PRO A 64 4.48 -20.76 -2.30
N PRO A 65 4.16 -21.98 -2.79
CA PRO A 65 4.66 -23.19 -2.17
C PRO A 65 6.20 -23.21 -2.19
N THR A 66 6.79 -23.72 -1.13
CA THR A 66 8.25 -23.83 -1.02
C THR A 66 8.76 -24.86 -2.01
N LEU A 67 9.73 -24.45 -2.83
CA LEU A 67 10.40 -25.34 -3.78
C LEU A 67 11.72 -25.80 -3.17
N PRO A 68 11.95 -27.12 -3.02
CA PRO A 68 13.19 -27.63 -2.45
C PRO A 68 14.42 -27.10 -3.20
N GLY A 69 15.40 -26.58 -2.47
CA GLY A 69 16.67 -26.08 -3.01
C GLY A 69 16.66 -24.60 -3.43
N LEU A 70 15.52 -23.90 -3.38
CA LEU A 70 15.45 -22.46 -3.62
C LEU A 70 15.42 -21.66 -2.31
N PRO A 71 16.09 -20.48 -2.24
CA PRO A 71 15.94 -19.56 -1.12
C PRO A 71 14.48 -19.13 -0.93
N ASP A 72 14.01 -19.12 0.31
CA ASP A 72 12.64 -18.74 0.67
C ASP A 72 12.65 -17.79 1.88
N PRO A 73 11.99 -16.61 1.79
CA PRO A 73 11.80 -15.72 2.95
C PRO A 73 10.96 -16.34 4.08
N GLY A 74 10.23 -17.43 3.80
CA GLY A 74 9.46 -18.19 4.78
C GLY A 74 8.04 -17.68 4.99
N ALA A 75 7.19 -18.54 5.54
CA ALA A 75 5.77 -18.27 5.74
C ALA A 75 5.48 -17.04 6.61
N VAL A 76 6.34 -16.74 7.60
CA VAL A 76 6.18 -15.56 8.46
C VAL A 76 6.28 -14.27 7.64
N THR A 77 7.24 -14.19 6.73
CA THR A 77 7.38 -13.01 5.85
C THR A 77 6.27 -12.97 4.82
N GLY A 78 5.96 -14.11 4.20
CA GLY A 78 4.91 -14.22 3.18
C GLY A 78 3.52 -13.79 3.67
N TRP A 79 3.08 -14.28 4.83
CA TRP A 79 1.79 -13.89 5.42
C TRP A 79 1.86 -12.59 6.22
N GLY A 80 3.00 -12.32 6.86
CA GLY A 80 3.20 -11.15 7.69
C GLY A 80 3.19 -9.86 6.88
N ARG A 81 3.70 -9.87 5.65
CA ARG A 81 3.83 -8.64 4.85
C ARG A 81 2.48 -8.02 4.48
N PRO A 82 1.51 -8.75 3.88
CA PRO A 82 0.17 -8.20 3.65
C PRO A 82 -0.54 -7.78 4.95
N LEU A 83 -0.31 -8.50 6.05
CA LEU A 83 -0.90 -8.14 7.34
C LEU A 83 -0.36 -6.80 7.87
N VAL A 84 0.96 -6.60 7.81
CA VAL A 84 1.59 -5.34 8.21
C VAL A 84 1.14 -4.21 7.28
N ASP A 85 1.02 -4.45 5.97
CA ASP A 85 0.50 -3.46 5.02
C ASP A 85 -0.95 -3.04 5.35
N LEU A 86 -1.80 -3.97 5.80
CA LEU A 86 -3.13 -3.65 6.30
C LEU A 86 -3.07 -2.76 7.54
N VAL A 87 -2.21 -3.10 8.49
CA VAL A 87 -2.01 -2.31 9.72
C VAL A 87 -1.52 -0.90 9.39
N VAL A 88 -0.52 -0.77 8.52
CA VAL A 88 0.00 0.51 7.99
C VAL A 88 -1.15 1.35 7.42
N ARG A 89 -1.94 0.79 6.50
CA ARG A 89 -3.04 1.52 5.84
C ARG A 89 -4.13 1.94 6.82
N VAL A 90 -4.51 1.09 7.77
CA VAL A 90 -5.52 1.43 8.79
C VAL A 90 -5.01 2.57 9.67
N LEU A 91 -3.78 2.50 10.16
CA LEU A 91 -3.20 3.54 11.02
C LEU A 91 -3.02 4.87 10.28
N ALA A 92 -2.61 4.81 9.02
CA ALA A 92 -2.52 5.99 8.14
C ALA A 92 -3.88 6.66 7.95
N VAL A 93 -4.91 5.89 7.59
CA VAL A 93 -6.29 6.38 7.41
C VAL A 93 -6.82 7.01 8.71
N LEU A 94 -6.56 6.39 9.86
CA LEU A 94 -6.97 6.93 11.16
C LEU A 94 -6.24 8.24 11.50
N ALA A 95 -4.92 8.30 11.29
CA ALA A 95 -4.12 9.51 11.53
C ALA A 95 -4.59 10.68 10.64
N VAL A 96 -4.72 10.44 9.33
CA VAL A 96 -5.24 11.43 8.36
C VAL A 96 -6.65 11.86 8.73
N GLY A 97 -7.51 10.93 9.12
CA GLY A 97 -8.88 11.20 9.54
C GLY A 97 -8.97 12.13 10.74
N GLN A 98 -8.17 11.87 11.77
CA GLN A 98 -8.16 12.70 12.98
C GLN A 98 -7.59 14.09 12.74
N LEU A 99 -6.57 14.22 11.89
CA LEU A 99 -6.08 15.52 11.42
C LEU A 99 -7.11 16.26 10.57
N THR A 100 -7.84 15.55 9.71
CA THR A 100 -8.96 16.11 8.93
C THR A 100 -10.04 16.67 9.85
N TYR A 101 -10.37 15.94 10.93
CA TYR A 101 -11.27 16.44 11.94
C TYR A 101 -10.75 17.73 12.60
N ALA A 102 -9.49 17.72 13.07
CA ALA A 102 -8.90 18.88 13.74
C ALA A 102 -8.76 20.12 12.84
N ALA A 103 -8.37 19.91 11.57
CA ALA A 103 -8.11 20.98 10.60
C ALA A 103 -9.40 21.55 9.97
N VAL A 104 -10.36 20.70 9.63
CA VAL A 104 -11.51 21.06 8.76
C VAL A 104 -12.86 20.96 9.47
N LEU A 105 -13.09 19.85 10.17
CA LEU A 105 -14.44 19.50 10.65
C LEU A 105 -14.75 20.07 12.03
N ALA A 106 -13.72 20.30 12.87
CA ALA A 106 -13.89 20.68 14.25
C ALA A 106 -14.66 22.01 14.41
N PRO A 107 -15.71 22.03 15.25
CA PRO A 107 -16.57 23.20 15.44
C PRO A 107 -15.81 24.38 16.06
N THR A 108 -16.34 25.59 15.87
CA THR A 108 -15.92 26.82 16.56
C THR A 108 -16.50 26.85 17.98
N GLY A 109 -16.02 25.99 18.89
CA GLY A 109 -16.50 25.88 20.30
C GLY A 109 -15.60 24.95 21.13
N PRO A 110 -15.77 24.74 22.45
CA PRO A 110 -14.88 23.98 23.34
C PRO A 110 -13.99 22.90 22.69
N ALA A 111 -12.68 22.99 22.92
CA ALA A 111 -11.65 22.29 22.15
C ALA A 111 -11.48 20.78 22.45
N GLY A 112 -12.34 20.19 23.29
CA GLY A 112 -12.18 18.80 23.75
C GLY A 112 -12.06 17.77 22.62
N GLY A 113 -12.91 17.88 21.59
CA GLY A 113 -12.83 17.00 20.42
C GLY A 113 -11.55 17.19 19.60
N THR A 114 -11.04 18.43 19.50
CA THR A 114 -9.77 18.71 18.81
C THR A 114 -8.59 18.15 19.58
N VAL A 115 -8.52 18.33 20.90
CA VAL A 115 -7.45 17.75 21.73
C VAL A 115 -7.46 16.23 21.65
N SER A 116 -8.64 15.61 21.72
CA SER A 116 -8.79 14.16 21.59
C SER A 116 -8.31 13.65 20.22
N ALA A 117 -8.66 14.34 19.13
CA ALA A 117 -8.21 14.02 17.78
C ALA A 117 -6.68 14.19 17.62
N LEU A 118 -6.08 15.24 18.17
CA LEU A 118 -4.62 15.43 18.10
C LEU A 118 -3.87 14.34 18.88
N ARG A 119 -4.35 13.99 20.08
CA ARG A 119 -3.78 12.89 20.88
C ARG A 119 -3.91 11.54 20.18
N GLY A 120 -5.07 11.25 19.61
CA GLY A 120 -5.25 10.02 18.85
C GLY A 120 -4.39 9.99 17.59
N THR A 121 -4.14 11.15 16.96
CA THR A 121 -3.23 11.25 15.81
C THR A 121 -1.82 10.87 16.24
N THR A 122 -1.35 11.37 17.39
CA THR A 122 -0.05 10.97 17.95
C THR A 122 0.03 9.45 18.09
N TRP A 123 -0.98 8.81 18.67
CA TRP A 123 -0.99 7.35 18.82
C TRP A 123 -1.03 6.60 17.49
N CYS A 124 -1.88 7.03 16.55
CA CYS A 124 -1.99 6.38 15.23
C CYS A 124 -0.70 6.57 14.41
N ALA A 125 -0.09 7.75 14.44
CA ALA A 125 1.16 8.04 13.74
C ALA A 125 2.35 7.29 14.35
N THR A 126 2.41 7.15 15.68
CA THR A 126 3.43 6.31 16.34
C THR A 126 3.26 4.84 15.97
N GLY A 127 2.03 4.32 16.00
CA GLY A 127 1.75 2.95 15.54
C GLY A 127 2.11 2.76 14.08
N TRP A 128 1.78 3.73 13.22
CA TRP A 128 2.10 3.71 11.80
C TRP A 128 3.61 3.66 11.60
N LEU A 129 4.39 4.49 12.31
CA LEU A 129 5.84 4.48 12.25
C LEU A 129 6.45 3.12 12.62
N VAL A 130 5.92 2.47 13.67
CA VAL A 130 6.36 1.12 14.07
C VAL A 130 5.98 0.07 13.01
N ALA A 131 4.80 0.18 12.42
CA ALA A 131 4.35 -0.71 11.37
C ALA A 131 5.19 -0.55 10.09
N GLU A 132 5.57 0.67 9.71
CA GLU A 132 6.50 0.95 8.60
C GLU A 132 7.88 0.33 8.84
N GLY A 133 8.41 0.45 10.06
CA GLY A 133 9.66 -0.22 10.43
C GLY A 133 9.57 -1.74 10.32
N SER A 134 8.42 -2.31 10.71
CA SER A 134 8.15 -3.74 10.55
C SER A 134 8.06 -4.14 9.07
N ALA A 135 7.37 -3.33 8.24
CA ALA A 135 7.24 -3.54 6.81
C ALA A 135 8.60 -3.50 6.10
N LEU A 136 9.51 -2.61 6.52
CA LEU A 136 10.88 -2.53 6.02
C LEU A 136 11.65 -3.83 6.28
N VAL A 137 11.57 -4.38 7.49
CA VAL A 137 12.23 -5.64 7.86
C VAL A 137 11.68 -6.81 7.04
N LEU A 138 10.35 -6.90 6.89
CA LEU A 138 9.71 -7.92 6.05
C LEU A 138 10.06 -7.75 4.56
N THR A 139 10.21 -6.51 4.11
CA THR A 139 10.67 -6.20 2.75
C THR A 139 12.10 -6.68 2.55
N ALA A 140 12.99 -6.44 3.50
CA ALA A 140 14.36 -6.94 3.44
C ALA A 140 14.42 -8.48 3.40
N SER A 141 13.62 -9.16 4.23
CA SER A 141 13.48 -10.63 4.17
C SER A 141 13.00 -11.10 2.80
N SER A 142 12.01 -10.40 2.21
CA SER A 142 11.50 -10.72 0.87
C SER A 142 12.55 -10.49 -0.23
N VAL A 143 13.29 -9.38 -0.18
CA VAL A 143 14.29 -9.00 -1.20
C VAL A 143 15.47 -9.96 -1.21
N TYR A 144 15.99 -10.32 -0.03
CA TYR A 144 17.11 -11.25 0.07
C TYR A 144 16.69 -12.72 0.05
N SER A 145 15.39 -13.01 0.08
CA SER A 145 14.84 -14.39 0.17
C SER A 145 15.41 -15.19 1.35
N VAL A 146 15.58 -14.51 2.49
CA VAL A 146 16.13 -15.08 3.73
C VAL A 146 15.10 -14.91 4.85
N PRO A 147 14.87 -15.95 5.69
CA PRO A 147 13.93 -15.85 6.81
C PRO A 147 14.39 -14.85 7.87
N LEU A 148 13.45 -14.33 8.66
CA LEU A 148 13.72 -13.30 9.67
C LEU A 148 14.80 -13.70 10.69
N THR A 149 14.93 -14.98 10.99
CA THR A 149 15.96 -15.52 11.91
C THR A 149 17.37 -15.47 11.33
N GLY A 150 17.52 -15.44 10.00
CA GLY A 150 18.79 -15.34 9.29
C GLY A 150 19.09 -13.93 8.77
N LEU A 151 18.19 -12.97 9.02
CA LEU A 151 18.31 -11.62 8.46
C LEU A 151 19.30 -10.77 9.28
N SER A 152 20.37 -10.31 8.63
CA SER A 152 21.34 -9.42 9.28
C SER A 152 20.87 -7.96 9.29
N LEU A 153 21.27 -7.20 10.32
CA LEU A 153 21.02 -5.75 10.39
C LEU A 153 21.61 -5.02 9.17
N ARG A 154 22.76 -5.47 8.67
CA ARG A 154 23.41 -4.90 7.47
C ARG A 154 22.51 -5.04 6.24
N ALA A 155 21.80 -6.15 6.09
CA ALA A 155 20.86 -6.35 4.98
C ALA A 155 19.67 -5.38 5.06
N VAL A 156 19.11 -5.18 6.26
CA VAL A 156 18.03 -4.19 6.46
C VAL A 156 18.51 -2.77 6.17
N LEU A 157 19.70 -2.40 6.62
CA LEU A 157 20.30 -1.09 6.34
C LEU A 157 20.62 -0.90 4.86
N ALA A 158 21.04 -1.96 4.16
CA ALA A 158 21.25 -1.93 2.72
C ALA A 158 19.94 -1.63 1.98
N VAL A 159 18.83 -2.32 2.32
CA VAL A 159 17.50 -2.01 1.76
C VAL A 159 17.09 -0.58 2.08
N LEU A 160 17.31 -0.13 3.31
CA LEU A 160 16.97 1.22 3.75
C LEU A 160 17.69 2.32 2.94
N MET A 161 18.98 2.13 2.66
CA MET A 161 19.84 3.16 2.06
C MET A 161 19.98 3.06 0.54
N GLN A 162 19.91 1.84 -0.01
CA GLN A 162 20.22 1.57 -1.42
C GLN A 162 18.97 1.42 -2.28
N LEU A 163 17.85 0.94 -1.72
CA LEU A 163 16.63 0.75 -2.49
C LEU A 163 15.72 1.99 -2.44
N PRO A 164 15.01 2.31 -3.54
CA PRO A 164 14.02 3.39 -3.54
C PRO A 164 12.94 3.23 -2.47
N ALA A 165 12.52 1.99 -2.20
CA ALA A 165 11.58 1.66 -1.13
C ALA A 165 12.11 2.03 0.27
N GLY A 166 13.40 1.79 0.53
CA GLY A 166 14.04 2.18 1.79
C GLY A 166 14.12 3.71 1.94
N ARG A 167 14.51 4.41 0.87
CA ARG A 167 14.52 5.88 0.85
C ARG A 167 13.12 6.46 1.11
N ALA A 168 12.08 5.85 0.55
CA ALA A 168 10.69 6.23 0.85
C ALA A 168 10.37 6.05 2.33
N ALA A 169 10.74 4.91 2.92
CA ALA A 169 10.55 4.64 4.35
C ALA A 169 11.25 5.67 5.25
N LEU A 170 12.45 6.13 4.90
CA LEU A 170 13.15 7.19 5.66
C LEU A 170 12.36 8.51 5.67
N TRP A 171 11.90 8.96 4.51
CA TRP A 171 11.13 10.19 4.42
C TRP A 171 9.75 10.07 5.09
N VAL A 172 9.09 8.91 4.96
CA VAL A 172 7.86 8.60 5.71
C VAL A 172 8.14 8.69 7.21
N ALA A 173 9.22 8.08 7.70
CA ALA A 173 9.59 8.14 9.11
C ALA A 173 9.83 9.58 9.59
N LEU A 174 10.50 10.41 8.80
CA LEU A 174 10.72 11.83 9.11
C LEU A 174 9.40 12.61 9.18
N LEU A 175 8.52 12.44 8.19
CA LEU A 175 7.20 13.08 8.16
C LEU A 175 6.35 12.65 9.36
N LEU A 176 6.35 11.36 9.69
CA LEU A 176 5.63 10.83 10.85
C LEU A 176 6.21 11.36 12.16
N ALA A 177 7.54 11.48 12.29
CA ALA A 177 8.16 12.11 13.46
C ALA A 177 7.68 13.55 13.63
N ALA A 178 7.64 14.34 12.55
CA ALA A 178 7.11 15.70 12.56
C ALA A 178 5.61 15.73 12.93
N VAL A 179 4.81 14.79 12.41
CA VAL A 179 3.38 14.64 12.79
C VAL A 179 3.24 14.33 14.27
N ILE A 180 3.97 13.34 14.80
CA ILE A 180 3.91 12.89 16.20
C ILE A 180 4.26 14.05 17.15
N VAL A 181 5.40 14.71 16.92
CA VAL A 181 5.87 15.82 17.74
C VAL A 181 4.92 17.02 17.61
N GLY A 182 4.54 17.36 16.37
CA GLY A 182 3.67 18.48 16.06
C GLY A 182 2.28 18.34 16.69
N THR A 183 1.65 17.17 16.61
CA THR A 183 0.33 16.96 17.22
C THR A 183 0.40 16.89 18.75
N ALA A 184 1.46 16.31 19.32
CA ALA A 184 1.65 16.29 20.77
C ALA A 184 1.84 17.71 21.33
N TRP A 185 2.64 18.54 20.65
CA TRP A 185 2.83 19.95 20.99
C TRP A 185 1.54 20.73 20.84
N LEU A 186 0.85 20.57 19.71
CA LEU A 186 -0.40 21.28 19.44
C LEU A 186 -1.51 20.88 20.43
N ALA A 187 -1.59 19.60 20.82
CA ALA A 187 -2.53 19.14 21.84
C ALA A 187 -2.27 19.80 23.20
N ARG A 188 -1.00 20.01 23.58
CA ARG A 188 -0.63 20.72 24.80
C ARG A 188 -0.99 22.21 24.73
N LEU A 189 -0.70 22.86 23.59
CA LEU A 189 -1.07 24.26 23.38
C LEU A 189 -2.57 24.50 23.48
N VAL A 190 -3.37 23.65 22.82
CA VAL A 190 -4.83 23.76 22.85
C VAL A 190 -5.38 23.51 24.25
N ALA A 191 -4.76 22.60 25.00
CA ALA A 191 -5.11 22.35 26.40
C ALA A 191 -4.71 23.53 27.32
N ALA A 192 -3.70 24.31 26.95
CA ALA A 192 -3.17 25.43 27.75
C ALA A 192 -3.91 26.77 27.52
N GLY A 193 -4.58 27.00 26.39
CA GLY A 193 -5.35 28.24 26.17
C GLY A 193 -5.47 28.72 24.71
N ASP A 194 -5.92 29.97 24.54
CA ASP A 194 -6.44 30.57 23.30
C ASP A 194 -5.44 30.66 22.13
N HIS A 195 -5.31 29.55 21.40
CA HIS A 195 -4.43 29.42 20.22
C HIS A 195 -5.18 28.87 19.00
N ARG A 196 -6.45 29.23 18.85
CA ARG A 196 -7.37 28.49 17.97
C ARG A 196 -7.11 28.64 16.47
N GLY A 197 -6.77 29.84 16.01
CA GLY A 197 -6.37 30.07 14.61
C GLY A 197 -5.09 29.33 14.26
N ARG A 198 -4.10 29.38 15.15
CA ARG A 198 -2.81 28.66 15.04
C ARG A 198 -3.01 27.15 15.07
N THR A 199 -4.00 26.66 15.82
CA THR A 199 -4.34 25.23 15.90
C THR A 199 -4.89 24.68 14.59
N ARG A 200 -5.81 25.39 13.93
CA ARG A 200 -6.34 24.94 12.64
C ARG A 200 -5.26 24.94 11.56
N ALA A 201 -4.48 26.02 11.47
CA ALA A 201 -3.37 26.11 10.52
C ALA A 201 -2.31 25.03 10.79
N GLY A 202 -1.91 24.83 12.05
CA GLY A 202 -0.98 23.77 12.45
C GLY A 202 -1.52 22.37 12.14
N SER A 203 -2.80 22.11 12.42
CA SER A 203 -3.44 20.83 12.07
C SER A 203 -3.50 20.61 10.56
N ALA A 204 -3.73 21.66 9.76
CA ALA A 204 -3.72 21.58 8.30
C ALA A 204 -2.30 21.30 7.76
N LEU A 205 -1.26 21.93 8.31
CA LEU A 205 0.12 21.63 7.94
C LEU A 205 0.50 20.17 8.26
N LEU A 206 0.12 19.69 9.45
CA LEU A 206 0.36 18.31 9.85
C LEU A 206 -0.47 17.32 9.01
N LEU A 207 -1.68 17.70 8.60
CA LEU A 207 -2.47 16.93 7.64
C LEU A 207 -1.75 16.79 6.30
N LEU A 208 -1.16 17.87 5.78
CA LEU A 208 -0.36 17.82 4.55
C LEU A 208 0.87 16.93 4.71
N ALA A 209 1.55 16.98 5.85
CA ALA A 209 2.67 16.09 6.14
C ALA A 209 2.24 14.61 6.20
N ALA A 210 1.10 14.31 6.85
CA ALA A 210 0.55 12.96 6.89
C ALA A 210 0.10 12.46 5.50
N LEU A 211 -0.54 13.31 4.69
CA LEU A 211 -0.88 12.96 3.30
C LEU A 211 0.37 12.75 2.44
N GLY A 212 1.41 13.55 2.65
CA GLY A 212 2.73 13.34 2.04
C GLY A 212 3.29 11.96 2.39
N ALA A 213 3.23 11.57 3.67
CA ALA A 213 3.68 10.25 4.11
C ALA A 213 2.87 9.09 3.49
N VAL A 214 1.56 9.27 3.25
CA VAL A 214 0.74 8.28 2.53
C VAL A 214 1.17 8.13 1.07
N VAL A 215 1.47 9.24 0.40
CA VAL A 215 1.74 9.28 -1.04
C VAL A 215 3.16 8.86 -1.40
N LEU A 216 4.11 9.14 -0.52
CA LEU A 216 5.53 9.02 -0.84
C LEU A 216 6.00 7.62 -1.26
N PRO A 217 5.54 6.52 -0.63
CA PRO A 217 5.86 5.18 -1.10
C PRO A 217 5.45 4.95 -2.55
N ALA A 218 4.28 5.42 -2.98
CA ALA A 218 3.83 5.28 -4.36
C ALA A 218 4.68 6.09 -5.35
N VAL A 219 5.14 7.27 -4.94
CA VAL A 219 5.96 8.18 -5.77
C VAL A 219 7.39 7.69 -5.91
N LEU A 220 8.00 7.22 -4.81
CA LEU A 220 9.42 6.86 -4.76
C LEU A 220 9.69 5.38 -5.00
N ALA A 221 8.76 4.48 -4.63
CA ALA A 221 8.91 3.04 -4.83
C ALA A 221 8.16 2.52 -6.08
N GLY A 222 7.59 3.41 -6.90
CA GLY A 222 6.92 3.03 -8.14
C GLY A 222 7.87 2.33 -9.12
N HIS A 223 7.56 1.08 -9.46
CA HIS A 223 8.38 0.15 -10.27
C HIS A 223 8.52 0.53 -11.76
N SER A 224 8.26 1.78 -12.12
CA SER A 224 8.06 2.16 -13.52
C SER A 224 8.57 3.56 -13.83
N ALA A 225 9.67 4.00 -13.23
CA ALA A 225 10.31 5.27 -13.65
C ALA A 225 10.65 5.33 -15.16
N ALA A 226 10.57 4.19 -15.88
CA ALA A 226 10.83 4.05 -17.32
C ALA A 226 9.61 3.63 -18.18
N ALA A 227 8.37 3.63 -17.66
CA ALA A 227 7.18 3.31 -18.47
C ALA A 227 6.48 4.56 -19.02
N ASP A 228 5.94 4.48 -20.24
CA ASP A 228 5.23 5.61 -20.90
C ASP A 228 4.09 6.18 -20.06
N ASP A 229 3.44 5.34 -19.24
CA ASP A 229 2.30 5.72 -18.38
C ASP A 229 2.68 5.95 -16.90
N HIS A 230 3.96 6.10 -16.54
CA HIS A 230 4.32 6.19 -15.12
C HIS A 230 3.76 7.41 -14.40
N VAL A 231 3.81 8.59 -15.04
CA VAL A 231 3.31 9.83 -14.43
C VAL A 231 1.79 9.73 -14.19
N PRO A 232 0.96 9.37 -15.18
CA PRO A 232 -0.47 9.24 -14.94
C PRO A 232 -0.81 8.13 -13.94
N ALA A 233 -0.06 7.02 -13.91
CA ALA A 233 -0.26 5.96 -12.91
C ALA A 233 0.02 6.43 -11.48
N VAL A 234 1.16 7.10 -11.26
CA VAL A 234 1.54 7.65 -9.95
C VAL A 234 0.56 8.72 -9.50
N VAL A 235 0.14 9.62 -10.40
CA VAL A 235 -0.83 10.67 -10.07
C VAL A 235 -2.20 10.08 -9.74
N ALA A 236 -2.69 9.13 -10.55
CA ALA A 236 -3.96 8.45 -10.29
C ALA A 236 -3.92 7.72 -8.95
N LEU A 237 -2.86 6.94 -8.68
CA LEU A 237 -2.71 6.22 -7.41
C LEU A 237 -2.63 7.17 -6.22
N SER A 238 -1.86 8.25 -6.34
CA SER A 238 -1.73 9.28 -5.29
C SER A 238 -3.07 9.94 -4.97
N LEU A 239 -3.83 10.31 -6.00
CA LEU A 239 -5.16 10.87 -5.83
C LEU A 239 -6.11 9.85 -5.19
N HIS A 240 -6.02 8.58 -5.57
CA HIS A 240 -6.85 7.50 -5.03
C HIS A 240 -6.63 7.31 -3.52
N ILE A 241 -5.37 7.19 -3.09
CA ILE A 241 -5.05 6.95 -1.67
C ILE A 241 -5.33 8.18 -0.79
N VAL A 242 -5.09 9.40 -1.30
CA VAL A 242 -5.43 10.65 -0.58
C VAL A 242 -6.95 10.74 -0.36
N THR A 243 -7.73 10.56 -1.42
CA THR A 243 -9.19 10.67 -1.35
C THR A 243 -9.82 9.58 -0.49
N ALA A 244 -9.31 8.34 -0.59
CA ALA A 244 -9.72 7.25 0.30
C ALA A 244 -9.42 7.57 1.77
N SER A 245 -8.23 8.09 2.07
CA SER A 245 -7.80 8.41 3.44
C SER A 245 -8.64 9.53 4.06
N LEU A 246 -8.91 10.60 3.30
CA LEU A 246 -9.74 11.71 3.73
C LEU A 246 -11.20 11.28 3.97
N TRP A 247 -11.76 10.44 3.09
CA TRP A 247 -13.13 9.98 3.20
C TRP A 247 -13.33 8.99 4.35
N VAL A 248 -12.59 7.89 4.36
CA VAL A 248 -12.72 6.84 5.38
C VAL A 248 -12.30 7.36 6.74
N GLY A 249 -11.12 7.97 6.82
CA GLY A 249 -10.57 8.53 8.05
C GLY A 249 -11.44 9.65 8.60
N GLY A 250 -11.92 10.55 7.73
CA GLY A 250 -12.79 11.66 8.12
C GLY A 250 -14.11 11.19 8.74
N LEU A 251 -14.73 10.13 8.20
CA LEU A 251 -15.95 9.55 8.76
C LEU A 251 -15.69 8.93 10.14
N VAL A 252 -14.62 8.13 10.28
CA VAL A 252 -14.26 7.51 11.55
C VAL A 252 -13.98 8.59 12.60
N ALA A 253 -13.20 9.61 12.27
CA ALA A 253 -12.89 10.70 13.19
C ALA A 253 -14.14 11.51 13.57
N LEU A 254 -15.07 11.70 12.63
CA LEU A 254 -16.36 12.35 12.90
C LEU A 254 -17.21 11.53 13.90
N LEU A 255 -17.25 10.20 13.76
CA LEU A 255 -17.94 9.33 14.71
C LEU A 255 -17.29 9.29 16.09
N MET A 256 -15.95 9.37 16.15
CA MET A 256 -15.20 9.39 17.40
C MET A 256 -15.36 10.71 18.15
N HIS A 257 -15.34 11.84 17.47
CA HIS A 257 -15.18 13.15 18.09
C HIS A 257 -16.41 14.07 17.98
N GLY A 258 -17.33 13.78 17.06
CA GLY A 258 -18.53 14.58 16.77
C GLY A 258 -19.74 14.31 17.68
N ARG A 259 -19.52 14.15 18.99
CA ARG A 259 -20.55 13.69 19.95
C ARG A 259 -21.56 14.77 20.39
N ASP A 260 -21.23 16.06 20.29
CA ASP A 260 -22.14 17.16 20.61
C ASP A 260 -23.15 17.36 19.46
N ARG A 261 -24.44 17.16 19.75
CA ARG A 261 -25.56 17.18 18.78
C ARG A 261 -25.61 18.44 17.92
N SER A 262 -25.47 19.62 18.52
CA SER A 262 -25.60 20.90 17.81
C SER A 262 -24.42 21.15 16.86
N ARG A 263 -23.23 20.78 17.32
CA ARG A 263 -21.96 20.97 16.59
C ARG A 263 -21.73 19.87 15.56
N SER A 264 -22.27 18.67 15.80
CA SER A 264 -22.22 17.51 14.92
C SER A 264 -22.87 17.82 13.58
N VAL A 265 -24.02 18.52 13.55
CA VAL A 265 -24.69 18.87 12.27
C VAL A 265 -23.78 19.70 11.35
N HIS A 266 -23.05 20.68 11.89
CA HIS A 266 -22.12 21.50 11.11
C HIS A 266 -20.91 20.69 10.62
N ALA A 267 -20.32 19.88 11.49
CA ALA A 267 -19.20 19.02 11.15
C ALA A 267 -19.60 17.99 10.07
N VAL A 268 -20.78 17.39 10.21
CA VAL A 268 -21.36 16.44 9.26
C VAL A 268 -21.65 17.11 7.90
N ARG A 269 -22.14 18.35 7.86
CA ARG A 269 -22.34 19.08 6.60
C ARG A 269 -21.01 19.33 5.87
N ARG A 270 -19.98 19.78 6.58
CA ARG A 270 -18.63 19.96 6.01
C ARG A 270 -18.05 18.64 5.51
N PHE A 271 -18.17 17.59 6.31
CA PHE A 271 -17.72 16.26 5.93
C PHE A 271 -18.48 15.74 4.72
N SER A 272 -19.80 15.96 4.64
CA SER A 272 -20.60 15.54 3.48
C SER A 272 -20.08 16.15 2.19
N THR A 273 -19.75 17.45 2.17
CA THR A 273 -19.15 18.12 0.99
C THR A 273 -17.80 17.51 0.63
N LEU A 274 -16.92 17.32 1.62
CA LEU A 274 -15.62 16.68 1.43
C LEU A 274 -15.75 15.25 0.88
N ALA A 275 -16.67 14.46 1.45
CA ALA A 275 -16.92 13.07 1.07
C ALA A 275 -17.39 12.96 -0.38
N LEU A 276 -18.25 13.88 -0.86
CA LEU A 276 -18.66 13.88 -2.26
C LEU A 276 -17.50 14.18 -3.21
N ALA A 277 -16.65 15.16 -2.88
CA ALA A 277 -15.45 15.44 -3.66
C ALA A 277 -14.51 14.23 -3.67
N CYS A 278 -14.31 13.58 -2.51
CA CYS A 278 -13.52 12.37 -2.41
C CYS A 278 -14.10 11.23 -3.26
N VAL A 279 -15.41 10.98 -3.23
CA VAL A 279 -16.05 9.92 -4.03
C VAL A 279 -15.82 10.13 -5.52
N VAL A 280 -16.01 11.36 -6.03
CA VAL A 280 -15.81 11.66 -7.46
C VAL A 280 -14.35 11.44 -7.86
N LEU A 281 -13.41 11.98 -7.09
CA LEU A 281 -11.98 11.86 -7.39
C LEU A 281 -11.48 10.41 -7.21
N LEU A 282 -12.00 9.68 -6.23
CA LEU A 282 -11.68 8.27 -5.98
C LEU A 282 -12.16 7.37 -7.11
N LEU A 283 -13.37 7.62 -7.63
CA LEU A 283 -13.91 6.90 -8.78
C LEU A 283 -13.08 7.17 -10.04
N ALA A 284 -12.83 8.45 -10.34
CA ALA A 284 -12.04 8.82 -11.52
C ALA A 284 -10.63 8.22 -11.46
N SER A 285 -9.93 8.40 -10.35
CA SER A 285 -8.59 7.83 -10.16
C SER A 285 -8.59 6.30 -10.16
N GLY A 286 -9.58 5.66 -9.53
CA GLY A 286 -9.68 4.20 -9.48
C GLY A 286 -9.91 3.57 -10.84
N VAL A 287 -10.77 4.17 -11.68
CA VAL A 287 -10.98 3.73 -13.07
C VAL A 287 -9.71 3.91 -13.87
N THR A 288 -9.05 5.06 -13.78
CA THR A 288 -7.76 5.30 -14.47
C THR A 288 -6.71 4.27 -14.04
N SER A 289 -6.52 4.04 -12.73
CA SER A 289 -5.57 3.04 -12.25
C SER A 289 -5.93 1.62 -12.71
N ALA A 290 -7.21 1.24 -12.72
CA ALA A 290 -7.63 -0.08 -13.19
C ALA A 290 -7.33 -0.29 -14.68
N VAL A 291 -7.59 0.72 -15.52
CA VAL A 291 -7.30 0.68 -16.96
C VAL A 291 -5.80 0.62 -17.22
N LEU A 292 -5.01 1.42 -16.50
CA LEU A 292 -3.55 1.43 -16.64
C LEU A 292 -2.90 0.10 -16.20
N VAL A 293 -3.47 -0.56 -15.18
CA VAL A 293 -2.94 -1.82 -14.65
C VAL A 293 -3.39 -3.03 -15.45
N ALA A 294 -4.68 -3.15 -15.78
CA ALA A 294 -5.24 -4.34 -16.40
C ALA A 294 -5.42 -4.23 -17.93
N GLY A 295 -5.41 -3.02 -18.50
CA GLY A 295 -5.71 -2.81 -19.91
C GLY A 295 -7.21 -2.97 -20.23
N ARG A 296 -7.53 -3.38 -21.46
CA ARG A 296 -8.92 -3.56 -21.92
C ARG A 296 -9.49 -4.89 -21.42
N PRO A 297 -10.74 -4.91 -20.90
CA PRO A 297 -11.35 -6.14 -20.41
C PRO A 297 -11.53 -7.19 -21.52
N THR A 298 -11.13 -8.42 -21.24
CA THR A 298 -11.31 -9.58 -22.13
C THR A 298 -12.08 -10.69 -21.43
N LEU A 299 -12.66 -11.63 -22.19
CA LEU A 299 -13.43 -12.74 -21.61
C LEU A 299 -12.59 -13.64 -20.69
N ALA A 300 -11.27 -13.71 -20.91
CA ALA A 300 -10.32 -14.48 -20.10
C ALA A 300 -10.17 -13.95 -18.66
N TRP A 301 -10.65 -12.75 -18.38
CA TRP A 301 -10.61 -12.14 -17.04
C TRP A 301 -11.55 -12.81 -16.05
N ALA A 302 -12.62 -13.46 -16.52
CA ALA A 302 -13.69 -13.96 -15.66
C ALA A 302 -13.23 -15.04 -14.66
N THR A 303 -12.13 -15.73 -14.93
CA THR A 303 -11.58 -16.79 -14.06
C THR A 303 -10.41 -16.32 -13.20
N GLN A 304 -9.97 -15.06 -13.33
CA GLN A 304 -8.80 -14.58 -12.59
C GLN A 304 -9.18 -14.02 -11.22
N GLY A 305 -8.48 -14.49 -10.18
CA GLY A 305 -8.69 -14.07 -8.79
C GLY A 305 -8.60 -12.56 -8.58
N TRP A 306 -7.65 -11.90 -9.24
CA TRP A 306 -7.49 -10.45 -9.21
C TRP A 306 -8.74 -9.71 -9.70
N VAL A 307 -9.37 -10.18 -10.78
CA VAL A 307 -10.57 -9.57 -11.37
C VAL A 307 -11.77 -9.76 -10.45
N LEU A 308 -11.89 -10.92 -9.80
CA LEU A 308 -12.92 -11.17 -8.79
C LEU A 308 -12.78 -10.19 -7.61
N LEU A 309 -11.57 -10.03 -7.07
CA LEU A 309 -11.31 -9.07 -5.98
C LEU A 309 -11.63 -7.64 -6.39
N LEU A 310 -11.22 -7.23 -7.60
CA LEU A 310 -11.55 -5.91 -8.14
C LEU A 310 -13.07 -5.73 -8.29
N SER A 311 -13.78 -6.75 -8.75
CA SER A 311 -15.24 -6.73 -8.92
C SER A 311 -15.96 -6.57 -7.58
N VAL A 312 -15.56 -7.32 -6.55
CA VAL A 312 -16.10 -7.19 -5.19
C VAL A 312 -15.81 -5.81 -4.62
N LYS A 313 -14.58 -5.29 -4.75
CA LYS A 313 -14.21 -3.93 -4.33
C LYS A 313 -15.08 -2.87 -5.02
N SER A 314 -15.35 -3.04 -6.32
CA SER A 314 -16.17 -2.12 -7.12
C SER A 314 -17.64 -2.17 -6.70
N LEU A 315 -18.18 -3.35 -6.41
CA LEU A 315 -19.52 -3.54 -5.86
C LEU A 315 -19.65 -2.86 -4.49
N LEU A 316 -18.70 -3.07 -3.59
CA LEU A 316 -18.69 -2.43 -2.27
C LEU A 316 -18.66 -0.90 -2.38
N LEU A 317 -17.87 -0.35 -3.32
CA LEU A 317 -17.86 1.08 -3.60
C LEU A 317 -19.23 1.57 -4.11
N GLY A 318 -19.88 0.81 -5.00
CA GLY A 318 -21.26 1.08 -5.44
C GLY A 318 -22.24 1.13 -4.25
N CYS A 319 -22.18 0.16 -3.35
CA CYS A 319 -22.98 0.15 -2.13
C CYS A 319 -22.70 1.38 -1.23
N LEU A 320 -21.43 1.74 -1.03
CA LEU A 320 -21.03 2.90 -0.22
C LEU A 320 -21.55 4.21 -0.82
N THR A 321 -21.46 4.39 -2.13
CA THR A 321 -21.99 5.59 -2.80
C THR A 321 -23.51 5.71 -2.69
N LEU A 322 -24.24 4.59 -2.79
CA LEU A 322 -25.68 4.54 -2.57
C LEU A 322 -26.05 4.88 -1.11
N ILE A 323 -25.29 4.34 -0.15
CA ILE A 323 -25.44 4.68 1.28
C ILE A 323 -25.19 6.17 1.51
N GLY A 324 -24.14 6.75 0.91
CA GLY A 324 -23.86 8.18 0.98
C GLY A 324 -24.97 9.06 0.40
N TRP A 325 -25.56 8.63 -0.73
CA TRP A 325 -26.74 9.28 -1.31
C TRP A 325 -27.96 9.20 -0.39
N TRP A 326 -28.21 8.04 0.23
CA TRP A 326 -29.27 7.89 1.24
C TRP A 326 -29.01 8.80 2.43
N HIS A 327 -27.77 8.86 2.91
CA HIS A 327 -27.36 9.70 4.02
C HIS A 327 -27.81 11.15 3.79
N ARG A 328 -27.49 11.70 2.60
CA ARG A 328 -27.83 13.06 2.16
C ARG A 328 -29.34 13.31 2.08
N ARG A 329 -30.12 12.35 1.58
CA ARG A 329 -31.56 12.53 1.36
C ARG A 329 -32.42 12.30 2.61
N ARG A 330 -32.03 11.40 3.50
CA ARG A 330 -32.89 10.95 4.61
C ARG A 330 -32.28 11.22 5.98
N THR A 331 -31.05 10.77 6.21
CA THR A 331 -30.49 10.80 7.57
C THR A 331 -29.95 12.17 7.97
N LEU A 332 -29.45 12.99 7.03
CA LEU A 332 -28.97 14.34 7.33
C LEU A 332 -30.11 15.27 7.75
N PRO A 333 -31.26 15.30 7.05
CA PRO A 333 -32.45 16.01 7.54
C PRO A 333 -32.90 15.48 8.91
N ALA A 334 -32.95 14.16 9.10
CA ALA A 334 -33.34 13.56 10.38
C ALA A 334 -32.37 13.88 11.53
N LEU A 335 -31.07 14.00 11.23
CA LEU A 335 -30.06 14.43 12.20
C LEU A 335 -30.31 15.89 12.62
N ALA A 336 -30.67 16.76 11.66
CA ALA A 336 -31.01 18.16 11.93
C ALA A 336 -32.29 18.31 12.78
N THR A 337 -33.27 17.41 12.60
CA THR A 337 -34.48 17.33 13.45
C THR A 337 -34.24 16.53 14.73
N GLY A 338 -33.01 16.10 15.00
CA GLY A 338 -32.66 15.53 16.29
C GLY A 338 -32.83 14.01 16.45
N ALA A 339 -32.80 13.26 15.35
CA ALA A 339 -32.82 11.80 15.35
C ALA A 339 -31.47 11.20 14.90
N PRO A 340 -30.41 11.22 15.75
CA PRO A 340 -29.06 10.83 15.36
C PRO A 340 -28.87 9.32 15.16
N ARG A 341 -29.78 8.49 15.70
CA ARG A 341 -29.64 7.02 15.69
C ARG A 341 -29.55 6.45 14.28
N ALA A 342 -30.37 6.94 13.36
CA ALA A 342 -30.35 6.47 11.97
C ALA A 342 -29.04 6.82 11.26
N PHE A 343 -28.50 8.03 11.52
CA PHE A 343 -27.20 8.45 11.03
C PHE A 343 -26.09 7.54 11.59
N LEU A 344 -26.01 7.39 12.92
CA LEU A 344 -24.97 6.57 13.56
C LEU A 344 -25.00 5.12 13.09
N ARG A 345 -26.17 4.49 13.00
CA ARG A 345 -26.29 3.09 12.55
C ARG A 345 -25.78 2.92 11.12
N LEU A 346 -26.17 3.83 10.23
CA LEU A 346 -25.76 3.77 8.82
C LEU A 346 -24.28 4.06 8.65
N SER A 347 -23.72 5.02 9.39
CA SER A 347 -22.29 5.33 9.37
C SER A 347 -21.42 4.21 9.94
N VAL A 348 -21.89 3.45 10.94
CA VAL A 348 -21.17 2.24 11.42
C VAL A 348 -21.13 1.17 10.32
N VAL A 349 -22.23 0.97 9.59
CA VAL A 349 -22.26 0.05 8.44
C VAL A 349 -21.32 0.55 7.33
N GLU A 350 -21.31 1.84 7.06
CA GLU A 350 -20.40 2.46 6.08
C GLU A 350 -18.93 2.23 6.45
N VAL A 351 -18.55 2.46 7.70
CA VAL A 351 -17.20 2.17 8.20
C VAL A 351 -16.85 0.69 8.07
N ALA A 352 -17.77 -0.23 8.39
CA ALA A 352 -17.52 -1.66 8.24
C ALA A 352 -17.26 -2.06 6.78
N LEU A 353 -18.05 -1.53 5.84
CA LEU A 353 -17.86 -1.73 4.40
C LEU A 353 -16.55 -1.10 3.89
N MET A 354 -16.17 0.08 4.41
CA MET A 354 -14.88 0.71 4.10
C MET A 354 -13.70 -0.12 4.63
N SER A 355 -13.76 -0.63 5.86
CA SER A 355 -12.73 -1.51 6.42
C SER A 355 -12.57 -2.80 5.61
N LEU A 356 -13.69 -3.39 5.19
CA LEU A 356 -13.69 -4.53 4.26
C LEU A 356 -13.03 -4.15 2.92
N THR A 357 -13.39 -2.99 2.36
CA THR A 357 -12.83 -2.49 1.10
C THR A 357 -11.32 -2.28 1.18
N ILE A 358 -10.80 -1.72 2.29
CA ILE A 358 -9.36 -1.55 2.53
C ILE A 358 -8.68 -2.92 2.60
N THR A 359 -9.27 -3.87 3.32
CA THR A 359 -8.74 -5.24 3.46
C THR A 359 -8.63 -5.94 2.10
N LEU A 360 -9.70 -5.88 1.29
CA LEU A 360 -9.68 -6.43 -0.07
C LEU A 360 -8.69 -5.67 -0.97
N SER A 361 -8.49 -4.37 -0.75
CA SER A 361 -7.51 -3.59 -1.52
C SER A 361 -6.08 -4.04 -1.23
N VAL A 362 -5.75 -4.43 0.01
CA VAL A 362 -4.45 -5.01 0.35
C VAL A 362 -4.24 -6.33 -0.36
N ALA A 363 -5.24 -7.24 -0.30
CA ALA A 363 -5.18 -8.51 -1.01
C ALA A 363 -5.02 -8.29 -2.53
N LEU A 364 -5.79 -7.36 -3.11
CA LEU A 364 -5.71 -7.01 -4.52
C LEU A 364 -4.33 -6.45 -4.90
N SER A 365 -3.72 -5.61 -4.06
CA SER A 365 -2.35 -5.10 -4.28
C SER A 365 -1.28 -6.19 -4.20
N ALA A 366 -1.50 -7.25 -3.43
CA ALA A 366 -0.61 -8.41 -3.34
C ALA A 366 -0.87 -9.47 -4.43
N SER A 367 -1.98 -9.34 -5.18
CA SER A 367 -2.39 -10.32 -6.19
C SER A 367 -1.78 -9.98 -7.56
N PRO A 368 -1.37 -10.98 -8.36
CA PRO A 368 -0.86 -10.75 -9.70
C PRO A 368 -1.96 -10.18 -10.60
N ALA A 369 -1.72 -9.00 -11.18
CA ALA A 369 -2.64 -8.38 -12.11
C ALA A 369 -2.65 -9.13 -13.47
N PRO A 370 -3.76 -9.10 -14.23
CA PRO A 370 -3.82 -9.60 -15.59
C PRO A 370 -2.79 -8.87 -16.47
N SER A 371 -1.78 -9.58 -16.96
CA SER A 371 -0.86 -9.04 -17.97
C SER A 371 -1.39 -9.36 -19.38
N PRO A 372 -1.40 -8.40 -20.33
CA PRO A 372 -1.98 -8.57 -21.66
C PRO A 372 -1.29 -9.62 -22.58
N THR A 373 -0.36 -10.45 -22.09
CA THR A 373 0.42 -11.39 -22.94
C THR A 373 0.55 -12.82 -22.39
N MET A 374 -0.11 -13.18 -21.28
CA MET A 374 -0.17 -14.59 -20.86
C MET A 374 -1.28 -15.35 -21.60
N ALA A 375 -1.21 -15.35 -22.93
CA ALA A 375 -2.07 -16.16 -23.79
C ALA A 375 -1.25 -16.83 -24.91
N THR A 376 -0.09 -17.39 -24.57
CA THR A 376 0.54 -18.44 -25.39
C THR A 376 1.41 -19.30 -24.47
N THR A 377 0.80 -20.19 -23.71
CA THR A 377 1.52 -21.41 -23.29
C THR A 377 1.56 -22.30 -24.52
N THR A 378 2.56 -22.13 -25.38
CA THR A 378 2.93 -23.21 -26.29
C THR A 378 3.45 -24.32 -25.38
N THR A 379 2.66 -25.39 -25.27
CA THR A 379 3.13 -26.67 -24.78
C THR A 379 4.40 -27.00 -25.56
N VAL A 380 5.56 -26.94 -24.90
CA VAL A 380 6.78 -27.54 -25.42
C VAL A 380 6.54 -29.04 -25.37
N ASP A 381 6.17 -29.59 -26.52
CA ASP A 381 6.20 -31.02 -26.77
C ASP A 381 7.65 -31.48 -26.61
N VAL A 382 7.91 -32.23 -25.54
CA VAL A 382 9.18 -32.96 -25.40
C VAL A 382 9.09 -34.14 -26.36
N ASN A 383 9.67 -33.98 -27.54
CA ASN A 383 9.80 -35.07 -28.51
C ASN A 383 10.70 -36.19 -27.90
N PRO A 384 10.20 -37.41 -27.62
CA PRO A 384 10.97 -38.45 -26.94
C PRO A 384 11.99 -39.18 -27.81
N GLN A 385 12.32 -38.66 -29.01
CA GLN A 385 12.91 -39.49 -30.07
C GLN A 385 14.38 -39.22 -30.40
N LEU A 386 15.19 -38.88 -29.39
CA LEU A 386 16.66 -38.94 -29.47
C LEU A 386 17.24 -39.69 -28.27
N ALA A 387 16.78 -40.92 -28.07
CA ALA A 387 17.49 -41.91 -27.28
C ALA A 387 17.72 -43.12 -28.18
N GLU A 388 18.94 -43.24 -28.72
CA GLU A 388 19.61 -44.51 -29.04
C GLU A 388 21.11 -44.25 -29.36
N PRO A 389 21.99 -45.25 -29.16
CA PRO A 389 23.35 -45.02 -28.67
C PRO A 389 24.44 -45.24 -29.72
N ALA A 390 25.49 -44.42 -29.67
CA ALA A 390 26.80 -44.70 -30.26
C ALA A 390 27.84 -44.19 -29.25
N GLY A 391 28.90 -44.88 -28.86
CA GLY A 391 29.56 -46.11 -29.28
C GLY A 391 30.89 -46.07 -28.51
N ALA A 392 31.35 -47.23 -28.03
CA ALA A 392 32.48 -47.35 -27.12
C ALA A 392 33.77 -46.70 -27.66
N GLY A 393 34.41 -45.88 -26.81
CA GLY A 393 35.77 -45.37 -26.99
C GLY A 393 36.41 -45.18 -25.62
N SER A 394 37.35 -46.07 -25.30
CA SER A 394 38.07 -46.18 -24.04
C SER A 394 39.15 -45.10 -23.86
N SER A 395 39.13 -44.40 -22.73
CA SER A 395 40.36 -43.95 -22.05
C SER A 395 40.14 -43.79 -20.54
N THR A 396 41.06 -44.39 -19.81
CA THR A 396 41.22 -44.50 -18.34
C THR A 396 41.06 -43.17 -17.58
N PRO A 397 40.52 -43.19 -16.34
CA PRO A 397 40.37 -41.98 -15.53
C PRO A 397 41.72 -41.54 -14.94
N ALA A 398 42.08 -40.27 -15.14
CA ALA A 398 43.14 -39.58 -14.41
C ALA A 398 42.58 -38.93 -13.13
N PRO A 399 43.41 -38.65 -12.10
CA PRO A 399 42.99 -38.59 -10.70
C PRO A 399 42.02 -37.46 -10.37
N GLN A 400 41.05 -37.76 -9.50
CA GLN A 400 40.26 -36.74 -8.80
C GLN A 400 41.20 -35.85 -7.99
N GLU A 401 41.31 -34.58 -8.39
CA GLU A 401 41.77 -33.53 -7.48
C GLU A 401 40.68 -33.26 -6.43
N PRO A 402 41.08 -33.00 -5.18
CA PRO A 402 40.15 -32.86 -4.06
C PRO A 402 39.21 -31.66 -4.29
N ALA A 403 37.94 -31.85 -3.94
CA ALA A 403 36.92 -30.81 -3.92
C ALA A 403 37.46 -29.58 -3.17
N GLU A 404 37.73 -28.52 -3.92
CA GLU A 404 38.14 -27.25 -3.37
C GLU A 404 36.95 -26.62 -2.63
N ASP A 405 37.24 -26.25 -1.39
CA ASP A 405 36.37 -25.64 -0.41
C ASP A 405 35.72 -24.36 -0.98
N MET A 406 34.47 -24.47 -1.46
CA MET A 406 33.62 -23.33 -1.87
C MET A 406 33.10 -22.55 -0.66
N SER A 407 34.00 -22.23 0.27
CA SER A 407 33.83 -21.31 1.39
C SER A 407 34.44 -19.96 0.99
N GLY A 408 33.70 -19.16 0.22
CA GLY A 408 34.07 -17.77 0.01
C GLY A 408 33.39 -17.10 -1.18
N HIS A 409 32.50 -16.16 -0.89
CA HIS A 409 32.25 -14.95 -1.68
C HIS A 409 31.84 -15.15 -3.16
N ASP A 410 30.53 -15.18 -3.45
CA ASP A 410 29.83 -14.01 -4.00
C ASP A 410 28.32 -14.32 -4.09
N HIS A 411 27.50 -13.50 -3.45
CA HIS A 411 26.05 -13.51 -3.63
C HIS A 411 25.71 -12.18 -4.28
N GLY A 412 25.53 -12.16 -5.61
CA GLY A 412 25.11 -10.93 -6.27
C GLY A 412 24.87 -11.06 -7.76
N GLU A 413 23.64 -10.74 -8.16
CA GLU A 413 23.15 -10.43 -9.51
C GLU A 413 22.99 -11.61 -10.49
N LEU A 414 21.72 -11.86 -10.86
CA LEU A 414 21.37 -12.11 -12.26
C LEU A 414 21.83 -10.87 -13.07
N SER A 415 23.12 -10.77 -13.36
CA SER A 415 23.66 -9.73 -14.22
C SER A 415 23.19 -10.06 -15.64
N VAL A 416 22.16 -9.34 -16.09
CA VAL A 416 21.74 -9.38 -17.49
C VAL A 416 22.93 -8.88 -18.31
N SER A 417 23.63 -9.81 -18.93
CA SER A 417 24.85 -9.54 -19.69
C SER A 417 24.50 -8.87 -21.02
N ILE A 418 23.32 -9.16 -21.59
CA ILE A 418 22.82 -8.56 -22.82
C ILE A 418 21.34 -8.20 -22.69
N LEU A 419 21.00 -6.93 -22.89
CA LEU A 419 19.62 -6.44 -22.95
C LEU A 419 19.25 -6.14 -24.40
N VAL A 420 18.13 -6.69 -24.87
CA VAL A 420 17.60 -6.40 -26.21
C VAL A 420 16.48 -5.37 -26.12
N ASP A 421 16.70 -4.18 -26.71
CA ASP A 421 15.67 -3.16 -26.90
C ASP A 421 15.07 -3.17 -28.31
N THR A 422 14.14 -2.27 -28.56
CA THR A 422 13.43 -2.08 -29.83
C THR A 422 14.38 -1.79 -31.01
N ASP A 423 15.51 -1.12 -30.78
CA ASP A 423 16.43 -0.67 -31.84
C ASP A 423 17.92 -0.96 -31.59
N ARG A 424 18.28 -1.61 -30.48
CA ARG A 424 19.69 -1.88 -30.12
C ARG A 424 19.88 -2.99 -29.09
N PHE A 425 21.09 -3.55 -29.05
CA PHE A 425 21.59 -4.31 -27.91
C PHE A 425 22.25 -3.39 -26.88
N HIS A 426 22.26 -3.83 -25.62
CA HIS A 426 23.13 -3.30 -24.59
C HIS A 426 23.88 -4.45 -23.94
N VAL A 427 25.18 -4.55 -24.22
CA VAL A 427 26.07 -5.51 -23.56
C VAL A 427 26.63 -4.85 -22.29
N ALA A 428 26.37 -5.46 -21.13
CA ALA A 428 26.68 -4.88 -19.83
C ALA A 428 28.20 -4.84 -19.53
N GLY A 429 28.99 -5.65 -20.22
CA GLY A 429 30.44 -5.68 -20.10
C GLY A 429 31.07 -6.96 -20.65
N THR A 430 32.37 -7.12 -20.41
CA THR A 430 33.16 -8.30 -20.77
C THR A 430 32.71 -9.54 -19.99
N VAL A 431 32.70 -10.71 -20.63
CA VAL A 431 32.38 -12.00 -20.00
C VAL A 431 33.58 -12.96 -20.01
N ARG A 432 33.65 -13.88 -19.05
CA ARG A 432 34.69 -14.92 -19.04
C ARG A 432 34.38 -16.04 -20.04
N PRO A 433 35.41 -16.73 -20.58
CA PRO A 433 35.20 -17.94 -21.35
C PRO A 433 34.35 -18.96 -20.58
N GLY A 434 33.32 -19.50 -21.22
CA GLY A 434 32.41 -20.48 -20.60
C GLY A 434 31.44 -19.90 -19.54
N GLN A 435 31.43 -18.59 -19.31
CA GLN A 435 30.49 -17.96 -18.39
C GLN A 435 29.06 -18.00 -18.95
N PRO A 436 28.03 -18.26 -18.11
CA PRO A 436 26.64 -18.10 -18.51
C PRO A 436 26.32 -16.63 -18.82
N VAL A 437 25.86 -16.35 -20.03
CA VAL A 437 25.42 -15.04 -20.53
C VAL A 437 23.91 -14.99 -20.45
N THR A 438 23.37 -14.13 -19.59
CA THR A 438 21.92 -13.96 -19.46
C THR A 438 21.44 -12.83 -20.35
N VAL A 439 20.46 -13.13 -21.19
CA VAL A 439 19.85 -12.19 -22.12
C VAL A 439 18.43 -11.90 -21.68
N TYR A 440 18.04 -10.63 -21.67
CA TYR A 440 16.64 -10.24 -21.52
C TYR A 440 16.16 -9.43 -22.71
N ASN A 441 15.13 -9.91 -23.40
CA ASN A 441 14.47 -9.15 -24.45
C ASN A 441 13.34 -8.31 -23.85
N ARG A 442 13.55 -6.99 -23.73
CA ARG A 442 12.52 -6.06 -23.23
C ARG A 442 11.55 -5.61 -24.32
N SER A 443 11.86 -5.86 -25.59
CA SER A 443 11.00 -5.47 -26.70
C SER A 443 9.73 -6.34 -26.77
N SER A 444 8.72 -5.84 -27.49
CA SER A 444 7.49 -6.57 -27.77
C SER A 444 7.61 -7.52 -28.98
N ALA A 445 8.76 -7.53 -29.67
CA ALA A 445 9.05 -8.39 -30.80
C ALA A 445 10.05 -9.49 -30.39
N ALA A 446 10.03 -10.62 -31.10
CA ALA A 446 11.11 -11.60 -30.98
C ALA A 446 12.40 -11.01 -31.57
N ALA A 447 13.54 -11.43 -31.04
CA ALA A 447 14.86 -11.06 -31.54
C ALA A 447 15.76 -12.29 -31.58
N THR A 448 16.79 -12.24 -32.40
CA THR A 448 17.83 -13.26 -32.44
C THR A 448 19.17 -12.68 -32.01
N ILE A 449 19.99 -13.49 -31.37
CA ILE A 449 21.38 -13.18 -31.06
C ILE A 449 22.23 -14.21 -31.78
N SER A 450 22.65 -13.86 -32.99
CA SER A 450 23.44 -14.75 -33.84
C SER A 450 24.81 -14.13 -34.10
N ALA A 451 25.86 -14.84 -33.70
CA ALA A 451 27.23 -14.46 -34.02
C ALA A 451 27.47 -14.53 -35.54
N LEU A 452 28.23 -13.57 -36.07
CA LEU A 452 28.57 -13.50 -37.50
C LEU A 452 29.46 -14.66 -37.94
N ASP A 453 30.28 -15.17 -37.04
CA ASP A 453 31.15 -16.33 -37.23
C ASP A 453 30.44 -17.68 -36.95
N GLY A 454 29.17 -17.65 -36.54
CA GLY A 454 28.35 -18.83 -36.25
C GLY A 454 28.66 -19.50 -34.91
N THR A 455 29.42 -18.87 -34.02
CA THR A 455 29.83 -19.45 -32.73
C THR A 455 28.68 -19.62 -31.72
N PHE A 456 27.65 -18.78 -31.81
CA PHE A 456 26.40 -18.94 -31.08
C PHE A 456 25.22 -18.43 -31.91
N ASP A 457 24.06 -19.03 -31.69
CA ASP A 457 22.78 -18.61 -32.25
C ASP A 457 21.67 -18.87 -31.25
N ALA A 458 20.90 -17.85 -30.91
CA ALA A 458 19.88 -17.94 -29.88
C ALA A 458 18.65 -17.08 -30.21
N ASP A 459 17.48 -17.73 -30.21
CA ASP A 459 16.19 -17.07 -30.35
C ASP A 459 15.73 -16.54 -28.99
N VAL A 460 15.41 -15.25 -28.93
CA VAL A 460 14.96 -14.57 -27.73
C VAL A 460 13.52 -14.09 -27.94
N GLY A 461 12.59 -14.84 -27.36
CA GLY A 461 11.18 -14.45 -27.34
C GLY A 461 10.95 -13.08 -26.70
N PRO A 462 9.84 -12.39 -27.04
CA PRO A 462 9.52 -11.10 -26.44
C PRO A 462 9.35 -11.22 -24.92
N ARG A 463 9.82 -10.23 -24.17
CA ARG A 463 9.70 -10.16 -22.68
C ARG A 463 10.22 -11.41 -21.95
N THR A 464 11.21 -12.10 -22.54
CA THR A 464 11.71 -13.38 -22.05
C THR A 464 13.19 -13.30 -21.66
N PHE A 465 13.58 -14.14 -20.70
CA PHE A 465 14.97 -14.39 -20.35
C PHE A 465 15.45 -15.67 -21.00
N ILE A 466 16.64 -15.63 -21.59
CA ILE A 466 17.37 -16.84 -21.97
C ILE A 466 18.78 -16.77 -21.40
N THR A 467 19.41 -17.93 -21.27
CA THR A 467 20.82 -18.02 -20.89
C THR A 467 21.52 -18.94 -21.87
N PHE A 468 22.65 -18.49 -22.41
CA PHE A 468 23.54 -19.31 -23.22
C PHE A 468 24.96 -19.25 -22.64
N ILE A 469 25.84 -20.17 -23.05
CA ILE A 469 27.22 -20.22 -22.57
C ILE A 469 28.12 -19.41 -23.50
N ALA A 470 28.93 -18.50 -22.93
CA ALA A 470 29.90 -17.74 -23.69
C ALA A 470 30.94 -18.67 -24.37
N PRO A 471 31.45 -18.32 -25.57
CA PRO A 471 32.49 -19.09 -26.23
C PRO A 471 33.69 -19.40 -25.32
N ALA A 472 34.25 -20.60 -25.45
CA ALA A 472 35.39 -21.04 -24.63
C ALA A 472 36.72 -20.39 -25.03
N ALA A 473 36.80 -19.80 -26.23
CA ALA A 473 37.97 -19.06 -26.68
C ALA A 473 37.81 -17.56 -26.32
N PRO A 474 38.82 -16.91 -25.73
CA PRO A 474 38.84 -15.46 -25.60
C PRO A 474 38.83 -14.80 -26.99
N GLY A 475 38.03 -13.74 -27.16
CA GLY A 475 37.85 -13.08 -28.45
C GLY A 475 36.74 -12.05 -28.43
N ASP A 476 36.62 -11.31 -29.52
CA ASP A 476 35.50 -10.39 -29.78
C ASP A 476 34.55 -11.05 -30.77
N TYR A 477 33.31 -11.25 -30.33
CA TYR A 477 32.30 -11.96 -31.09
C TYR A 477 31.21 -10.99 -31.52
N ASP A 478 31.27 -10.55 -32.77
CA ASP A 478 30.25 -9.69 -33.37
C ASP A 478 28.97 -10.49 -33.62
N PHE A 479 27.82 -9.96 -33.19
CA PHE A 479 26.53 -10.61 -33.36
C PHE A 479 25.47 -9.63 -33.84
N THR A 480 24.39 -10.15 -34.44
CA THR A 480 23.33 -9.34 -35.03
C THR A 480 21.95 -9.94 -34.78
N ASN A 481 20.94 -9.07 -34.79
CA ASN A 481 19.53 -9.46 -34.83
C ASN A 481 19.10 -9.73 -36.28
N ARG A 482 18.91 -10.99 -36.64
CA ARG A 482 18.21 -11.39 -37.86
C ARG A 482 16.71 -11.33 -37.59
N GLY A 483 16.11 -10.19 -37.91
CA GLY A 483 14.65 -10.06 -37.91
C GLY A 483 14.00 -10.95 -38.96
N ASP A 484 12.76 -11.35 -38.72
CA ASP A 484 11.93 -11.98 -39.74
C ASP A 484 11.84 -11.02 -40.94
N SER A 485 11.94 -11.56 -42.16
CA SER A 485 12.32 -10.89 -43.43
C SER A 485 11.51 -9.66 -43.93
N SER A 486 10.80 -8.94 -43.06
CA SER A 486 9.94 -7.79 -43.39
C SER A 486 10.05 -6.56 -42.46
N ALA A 487 11.03 -6.45 -41.56
CA ALA A 487 11.19 -5.27 -40.67
C ALA A 487 12.58 -4.62 -40.73
N THR A 488 12.59 -3.31 -41.00
CA THR A 488 13.73 -2.44 -41.38
C THR A 488 14.66 -2.00 -40.22
N THR A 489 15.08 -2.88 -39.32
CA THR A 489 16.13 -2.52 -38.33
C THR A 489 16.94 -3.75 -37.87
N SER A 490 17.95 -4.14 -38.66
CA SER A 490 19.02 -4.99 -38.16
C SER A 490 19.98 -4.15 -37.32
N PHE A 491 20.16 -4.49 -36.05
CA PHE A 491 21.18 -3.92 -35.19
C PHE A 491 22.19 -4.99 -34.76
N ALA A 492 23.41 -4.56 -34.47
CA ALA A 492 24.55 -5.43 -34.17
C ALA A 492 25.34 -4.86 -32.99
N ASP A 493 26.02 -5.74 -32.27
CA ASP A 493 26.89 -5.40 -31.15
C ASP A 493 27.95 -6.49 -30.97
N THR A 494 28.91 -6.29 -30.07
CA THR A 494 30.06 -7.18 -29.89
C THR A 494 30.08 -7.73 -28.46
N LEU A 495 30.15 -9.06 -28.32
CA LEU A 495 30.38 -9.71 -27.04
C LEU A 495 31.89 -9.90 -26.84
N GLN A 496 32.45 -9.22 -25.84
CA GLN A 496 33.87 -9.35 -25.51
C GLN A 496 34.07 -10.48 -24.50
N VAL A 497 34.81 -11.51 -24.89
CA VAL A 497 35.18 -12.64 -24.02
C VAL A 497 36.66 -12.50 -23.65
N ARG A 498 36.98 -12.38 -22.35
CA ARG A 498 38.36 -12.23 -21.84
C ARG A 498 38.63 -13.13 -20.65
N ALA A 499 39.85 -13.66 -20.56
CA ALA A 499 40.26 -14.56 -19.46
C ALA A 499 40.32 -13.85 -18.09
N ASP A 500 40.65 -12.56 -18.08
CA ASP A 500 40.54 -11.64 -16.94
C ASP A 500 39.63 -10.45 -17.35
N PRO A 501 38.33 -10.48 -17.00
CA PRO A 501 37.34 -9.46 -17.38
C PRO A 501 37.40 -8.19 -16.54
#